data_AF-A0A9D9KVM7-F1
#
_entry.id   AF-A0A9D9KVM7-F1
#
_cell.length_a   1.000
_cell.length_b   1.000
_cell.length_c   1.000
_cell.angle_alpha   90.00
_cell.angle_beta   90.00
_cell.angle_gamma   90.00
#
_symmetry.space_group_name_H-M   'P 1'
#
loop_
_entity.id
_entity.type
_entity.pdbx_description
1 polymer ?
#
loop_
_entity_poly.entity_id
_entity_poly.type
_entity_poly.pdbx_seq_one_letter_code
_entity_poly.pdbx_strand_id
1 'polypeptide(L)'
;MNYELITAPLIGAAIGTVTNGIAIRMLFRPWKAVYIGKLKVPFTPGLIPKEKPRIARSIADVIGNNLLDDETIRKTLLSDDIKTKITTALNQKIDSLSESTQTLSELLDTKGFMTVVDDKEKSLKDTAGSSIAKKMIDMNVASSLIDFAEEELSHNSNPLISGFAPKAISSARESLIKKINDLINEKAPSLISSLIDNEYEKLKDKPVGESINYLKEKFPDYEEKLWTLYSGFIGKYLTTLLKGFNISGIVEQKINEFELPELEKLIMDIARKELNALVALGGLLGFLMGFLNVFLG
;
A
#
# COMPACT_ATOMS: atom_id res chain seq x y z
N MET A 1 -77.74 17.35 -10.76
CA MET A 1 -76.64 16.38 -10.59
C MET A 1 -75.79 16.91 -9.45
N ASN A 2 -75.65 16.18 -8.34
CA ASN A 2 -74.95 16.67 -7.15
C ASN A 2 -73.44 16.80 -7.45
N TYR A 3 -73.03 17.99 -7.91
CA TYR A 3 -71.62 18.32 -8.13
C TYR A 3 -70.79 18.19 -6.84
N GLU A 4 -71.44 18.31 -5.68
CA GLU A 4 -70.87 18.10 -4.35
C GLU A 4 -70.32 16.67 -4.15
N LEU A 5 -70.95 15.66 -4.76
CA LEU A 5 -70.54 14.25 -4.61
C LEU A 5 -69.16 13.95 -5.21
N ILE A 6 -68.73 14.76 -6.17
CA ILE A 6 -67.46 14.59 -6.89
C ILE A 6 -66.45 15.64 -6.45
N THR A 7 -66.88 16.87 -6.18
CA THR A 7 -65.99 17.99 -5.85
C THR A 7 -65.31 17.83 -4.49
N ALA A 8 -66.01 17.37 -3.46
CA ALA A 8 -65.42 17.20 -2.12
C ALA A 8 -64.31 16.12 -2.06
N PRO A 9 -64.47 14.90 -2.62
CA PRO A 9 -63.38 13.95 -2.76
C PRO A 9 -62.20 14.48 -3.56
N LEU A 10 -62.43 15.19 -4.67
CA LEU A 10 -61.36 15.75 -5.49
C LEU A 10 -60.57 16.85 -4.77
N ILE A 11 -61.25 17.73 -4.04
CA ILE A 11 -60.61 18.76 -3.21
C ILE A 11 -59.80 18.09 -2.10
N GLY A 12 -60.36 17.10 -1.42
CA GLY A 12 -59.65 16.31 -0.41
C GLY A 12 -58.39 15.66 -0.99
N ALA A 13 -58.48 15.05 -2.17
CA ALA A 13 -57.34 14.45 -2.86
C ALA A 13 -56.27 15.47 -3.25
N ALA A 14 -56.68 16.65 -3.73
CA ALA A 14 -55.78 17.73 -4.07
C ALA A 14 -55.04 18.26 -2.83
N ILE A 15 -55.76 18.52 -1.74
CA ILE A 15 -55.17 18.97 -0.47
C ILE A 15 -54.21 17.92 0.08
N GLY A 16 -54.58 16.63 0.06
CA GLY A 16 -53.73 15.55 0.53
C GLY A 16 -52.43 15.42 -0.26
N THR A 17 -52.52 15.48 -1.60
CA THR A 17 -51.37 15.43 -2.50
C THR A 17 -50.45 16.65 -2.29
N VAL A 18 -51.02 17.85 -2.24
CA VAL A 18 -50.26 19.10 -2.06
C VAL A 18 -49.58 19.14 -0.69
N THR A 19 -50.30 18.80 0.38
CA THR A 19 -49.79 18.86 1.75
C THR A 19 -48.65 17.85 1.96
N ASN A 20 -48.80 16.61 1.49
CA ASN A 20 -47.72 15.63 1.58
C ASN A 20 -46.53 16.00 0.68
N GLY A 21 -46.77 16.56 -0.50
CA GLY A 21 -45.70 17.07 -1.37
C GLY A 21 -44.89 18.18 -0.70
N ILE A 22 -45.55 19.10 0.00
CA ILE A 22 -44.88 20.16 0.78
C ILE A 22 -44.13 19.54 1.96
N ALA A 23 -44.72 18.60 2.69
CA ALA A 23 -44.08 17.93 3.83
C ALA A 23 -42.77 17.25 3.41
N ILE A 24 -42.78 16.54 2.28
CA ILE A 24 -41.56 15.92 1.74
C ILE A 24 -40.54 16.99 1.35
N ARG A 25 -40.96 18.06 0.69
CA ARG A 25 -40.07 19.19 0.36
C ARG A 25 -39.47 19.83 1.61
N MET A 26 -40.21 19.87 2.72
CA MET A 26 -39.76 20.39 4.02
C MET A 26 -38.71 19.50 4.71
N LEU A 27 -38.63 18.21 4.37
CA LEU A 27 -37.54 17.35 4.86
C LEU A 27 -36.17 17.79 4.30
N PHE A 28 -36.15 18.28 3.07
CA PHE A 28 -34.92 18.66 2.38
C PHE A 28 -34.60 20.16 2.49
N ARG A 29 -35.62 21.02 2.50
CA ARG A 29 -35.49 22.48 2.53
C ARG A 29 -36.34 23.09 3.65
N PRO A 30 -35.95 24.21 4.27
CA PRO A 30 -34.81 25.07 3.93
C PRO A 30 -33.49 24.52 4.46
N TRP A 31 -32.39 24.83 3.77
CA TRP A 31 -31.04 24.36 4.09
C TRP A 31 -30.44 25.02 5.35
N LYS A 32 -31.00 26.15 5.78
CA LYS A 32 -30.60 26.88 6.99
C LYS A 32 -31.83 27.16 7.85
N ALA A 33 -31.61 27.38 9.14
CA ALA A 33 -32.66 27.82 10.04
C ALA A 33 -33.21 29.18 9.57
N VAL A 34 -34.53 29.30 9.50
CA VAL A 34 -35.21 30.54 9.14
C VAL A 34 -35.78 31.17 10.42
N TYR A 35 -35.62 32.48 10.55
CA TYR A 35 -36.08 33.25 11.71
C TYR A 35 -37.07 34.32 11.24
N ILE A 36 -38.16 34.48 11.99
CA ILE A 36 -39.11 35.59 11.83
C ILE A 36 -39.03 36.42 13.11
N GLY A 37 -38.38 37.58 13.02
CA GLY A 37 -38.01 38.37 14.20
C GLY A 37 -37.08 37.59 15.14
N LYS A 38 -37.50 37.35 16.38
CA LYS A 38 -36.74 36.55 17.37
C LYS A 38 -37.14 35.07 17.42
N LEU A 39 -38.20 34.66 16.69
CA LEU A 39 -38.74 33.31 16.74
C LEU A 39 -38.21 32.47 15.57
N LYS A 40 -37.67 31.29 15.87
CA LYS A 40 -37.25 30.31 14.86
C LYS A 40 -38.45 29.58 14.30
N VAL A 41 -38.55 29.49 12.96
CA VAL A 41 -39.64 28.77 12.30
C VAL A 41 -39.50 27.27 12.58
N PRO A 42 -40.57 26.58 13.04
CA PRO A 42 -40.54 25.14 13.28
C PRO A 42 -40.21 24.40 11.98
N PHE A 43 -39.54 23.24 12.10
CA PHE A 43 -39.08 22.45 10.95
C PHE A 43 -38.09 23.17 10.01
N THR A 44 -37.34 24.16 10.53
CA THR A 44 -36.20 24.77 9.82
C THR A 44 -34.90 24.66 10.64
N PRO A 45 -33.75 24.25 10.07
CA PRO A 45 -33.60 23.70 8.72
C PRO A 45 -34.39 22.40 8.56
N GLY A 46 -34.57 21.95 7.32
CA GLY A 46 -35.17 20.66 7.02
C GLY A 46 -34.47 19.52 7.76
N LEU A 47 -35.17 18.39 7.92
CA LEU A 47 -34.69 17.25 8.70
C LEU A 47 -33.36 16.68 8.14
N ILE A 48 -33.22 16.56 6.82
CA ILE A 48 -32.04 15.99 6.18
C ILE A 48 -30.80 16.87 6.36
N PRO A 49 -30.82 18.20 6.09
CA PRO A 49 -29.73 19.10 6.45
C PRO A 49 -29.32 19.01 7.93
N LYS A 50 -30.30 18.86 8.83
CA LYS A 50 -30.06 18.76 10.28
C LYS A 50 -29.38 17.44 10.67
N GLU A 51 -29.79 16.33 10.08
CA GLU A 51 -29.28 14.98 10.39
C GLU A 51 -28.05 14.59 9.56
N LYS A 52 -27.53 15.48 8.69
CA LYS A 52 -26.35 15.21 7.87
C LYS A 52 -25.18 14.56 8.64
N PRO A 53 -24.76 15.05 9.83
CA PRO A 53 -23.65 14.43 10.56
C PRO A 53 -23.93 12.98 10.98
N ARG A 54 -25.18 12.68 11.35
CA ARG A 54 -25.59 11.34 11.73
C ARG A 54 -25.61 10.39 10.53
N ILE A 55 -26.15 10.86 9.41
CA ILE A 55 -26.17 10.12 8.14
C ILE A 55 -24.73 9.80 7.70
N ALA A 56 -23.84 10.79 7.78
CA ALA A 56 -22.42 10.64 7.46
C ALA A 56 -21.77 9.53 8.29
N ARG A 57 -21.97 9.54 9.61
CA ARG A 57 -21.43 8.50 10.51
C ARG A 57 -21.99 7.11 10.20
N SER A 58 -23.31 6.98 10.02
CA SER A 58 -23.91 5.68 9.74
C SER A 58 -23.42 5.08 8.41
N ILE A 59 -23.27 5.90 7.36
CA ILE A 59 -22.72 5.43 6.08
C ILE A 59 -21.24 5.07 6.23
N ALA A 60 -20.47 5.91 6.93
CA ALA A 60 -19.06 5.66 7.21
C ALA A 60 -18.83 4.34 7.94
N ASP A 61 -19.62 4.06 8.99
CA ASP A 61 -19.52 2.82 9.76
C ASP A 61 -19.81 1.58 8.90
N VAL A 62 -20.83 1.64 8.04
CA VAL A 62 -21.17 0.52 7.15
C VAL A 62 -20.06 0.29 6.13
N ILE A 63 -19.54 1.35 5.52
CA ILE A 63 -18.49 1.21 4.49
C ILE A 63 -17.17 0.75 5.12
N GLY A 64 -16.72 1.40 6.18
CA GLY A 64 -15.42 1.14 6.77
C GLY A 64 -15.34 -0.18 7.53
N ASN A 65 -16.43 -0.62 8.19
CA ASN A 65 -16.41 -1.85 8.98
C ASN A 65 -16.86 -3.11 8.20
N ASN A 66 -17.66 -2.97 7.13
CA ASN A 66 -18.23 -4.14 6.44
C ASN A 66 -17.82 -4.29 4.97
N LEU A 67 -17.41 -3.22 4.27
CA LEU A 67 -17.06 -3.29 2.85
C LEU A 67 -15.56 -3.16 2.60
N LEU A 68 -14.88 -2.37 3.42
CA LEU A 68 -13.45 -2.08 3.29
C LEU A 68 -12.68 -2.51 4.55
N ASP A 69 -13.07 -3.64 5.13
CA ASP A 69 -12.36 -4.25 6.25
C ASP A 69 -11.03 -4.92 5.79
N ASP A 70 -10.19 -5.28 6.78
CA ASP A 70 -8.86 -5.87 6.54
C ASP A 70 -8.94 -7.18 5.75
N GLU A 71 -9.94 -8.02 6.00
CA GLU A 71 -10.07 -9.32 5.33
C GLU A 71 -10.45 -9.12 3.86
N THR A 72 -11.45 -8.28 3.60
CA THR A 72 -11.93 -7.98 2.25
C THR A 72 -10.82 -7.35 1.40
N ILE A 73 -10.10 -6.36 1.93
CA ILE A 73 -8.99 -5.71 1.22
C ILE A 73 -7.86 -6.70 0.96
N ARG A 74 -7.49 -7.51 1.97
CA ARG A 74 -6.44 -8.52 1.85
C ARG A 74 -6.77 -9.53 0.76
N LYS A 75 -7.97 -10.07 0.77
CA LYS A 75 -8.44 -11.04 -0.22
C LYS A 75 -8.39 -10.46 -1.64
N THR A 76 -8.81 -9.20 -1.80
CA THR A 76 -8.75 -8.51 -3.10
C THR A 76 -7.30 -8.31 -3.54
N LEU A 77 -6.42 -7.79 -2.68
CA LEU A 77 -5.01 -7.51 -3.00
C LEU A 77 -4.17 -8.78 -3.27
N LEU A 78 -4.59 -9.93 -2.75
CA LEU A 78 -3.94 -11.22 -2.94
C LEU A 78 -4.65 -12.11 -3.97
N SER A 79 -5.64 -11.57 -4.69
CA SER A 79 -6.38 -12.31 -5.71
C SER A 79 -5.53 -12.64 -6.94
N ASP A 80 -5.94 -13.68 -7.69
CA ASP A 80 -5.28 -14.08 -8.94
C ASP A 80 -5.36 -12.98 -10.02
N ASP A 81 -6.42 -12.16 -10.02
CA ASP A 81 -6.54 -11.00 -10.90
C ASP A 81 -5.46 -9.96 -10.60
N ILE A 82 -5.24 -9.62 -9.32
CA ILE A 82 -4.17 -8.71 -8.91
C ILE A 82 -2.79 -9.32 -9.21
N LYS A 83 -2.60 -10.62 -8.97
CA LYS A 83 -1.38 -11.33 -9.38
C LYS A 83 -1.08 -11.12 -10.85
N THR A 84 -2.05 -11.40 -11.72
CA THR A 84 -1.89 -11.27 -13.17
C THR A 84 -1.57 -9.84 -13.57
N LYS A 85 -2.27 -8.85 -12.99
CA LYS A 85 -2.05 -7.42 -13.27
C LYS A 85 -0.66 -6.95 -12.83
N ILE A 86 -0.24 -7.34 -11.62
CA ILE A 86 1.09 -6.98 -11.08
C ILE A 86 2.18 -7.65 -11.91
N THR A 87 2.09 -8.96 -12.18
CA THR A 87 3.08 -9.67 -13.00
C THR A 87 3.18 -9.06 -14.39
N THR A 88 2.05 -8.74 -15.03
CA THR A 88 2.03 -8.11 -16.36
C THR A 88 2.69 -6.73 -16.34
N ALA A 89 2.35 -5.88 -15.36
CA ALA A 89 2.93 -4.55 -15.21
C ALA A 89 4.45 -4.62 -14.91
N LEU A 90 4.87 -5.57 -14.09
CA LEU A 90 6.29 -5.82 -13.80
C LEU A 90 7.01 -6.28 -15.06
N ASN A 91 6.47 -7.25 -15.79
CA ASN A 91 7.08 -7.76 -17.02
C ASN A 91 7.24 -6.66 -18.07
N GLN A 92 6.19 -5.86 -18.30
CA GLN A 92 6.29 -4.69 -19.19
C GLN A 92 7.40 -3.73 -18.76
N LYS A 93 7.54 -3.49 -17.45
CA LYS A 93 8.59 -2.62 -16.93
C LYS A 93 9.98 -3.25 -17.10
N ILE A 94 10.11 -4.54 -16.80
CA ILE A 94 11.36 -5.28 -16.95
C ILE A 94 11.77 -5.33 -18.42
N ASP A 95 10.86 -5.59 -19.35
CA ASP A 95 11.12 -5.59 -20.79
C ASP A 95 11.57 -4.21 -21.27
N SER A 96 10.91 -3.14 -20.81
CA SER A 96 11.35 -1.77 -21.09
C SER A 96 12.77 -1.46 -20.58
N LEU A 97 13.17 -2.08 -19.46
CA LEU A 97 14.50 -1.90 -18.88
C LEU A 97 15.53 -2.81 -19.56
N SER A 98 15.13 -4.01 -20.02
CA SER A 98 15.95 -4.96 -20.79
C SER A 98 16.47 -4.36 -22.10
N GLU A 99 15.71 -3.47 -22.73
CA GLU A 99 16.07 -2.76 -23.95
C GLU A 99 16.81 -1.43 -23.69
N SER A 100 16.90 -1.01 -22.42
CA SER A 100 17.52 0.26 -22.06
C SER A 100 19.03 0.21 -22.17
N THR A 101 19.59 1.21 -22.85
CA THR A 101 21.03 1.48 -22.92
C THR A 101 21.52 2.39 -21.79
N GLN A 102 20.60 2.94 -20.98
CA GLN A 102 20.94 3.78 -19.83
C GLN A 102 21.81 3.00 -18.84
N THR A 103 22.82 3.64 -18.26
CA THR A 103 23.67 3.01 -17.24
C THR A 103 22.93 2.87 -15.91
N LEU A 104 23.38 1.94 -15.06
CA LEU A 104 22.78 1.75 -13.74
C LEU A 104 22.91 3.02 -12.88
N SER A 105 24.05 3.72 -12.98
CA SER A 105 24.28 4.99 -12.30
C SER A 105 23.25 6.06 -12.69
N GLU A 106 23.05 6.28 -13.99
CA GLU A 106 22.09 7.28 -14.49
C GLU A 106 20.65 6.95 -14.07
N LEU A 107 20.27 5.66 -14.08
CA LEU A 107 18.94 5.24 -13.65
C LEU A 107 18.72 5.50 -12.15
N LEU A 108 19.70 5.12 -11.32
CA LEU A 108 19.63 5.28 -9.87
C LEU A 108 19.62 6.76 -9.47
N ASP A 109 20.39 7.59 -10.15
CA ASP A 109 20.41 9.04 -9.92
C ASP A 109 19.06 9.68 -10.32
N THR A 110 18.54 9.35 -11.51
CA THR A 110 17.22 9.82 -11.98
C THR A 110 16.09 9.45 -11.02
N LYS A 111 16.20 8.31 -10.34
CA LYS A 111 15.20 7.82 -9.38
C LYS A 111 15.48 8.23 -7.94
N GLY A 112 16.58 8.94 -7.68
CA GLY A 112 16.95 9.42 -6.34
C GLY A 112 17.41 8.31 -5.38
N PHE A 113 17.88 7.18 -5.90
CA PHE A 113 18.36 6.06 -5.10
C PHE A 113 19.89 6.03 -4.95
N MET A 114 20.63 6.89 -5.66
CA MET A 114 22.10 6.84 -5.68
C MET A 114 22.70 6.95 -4.27
N THR A 115 22.20 7.87 -3.45
CA THR A 115 22.65 8.05 -2.06
C THR A 115 22.48 6.79 -1.21
N VAL A 116 21.36 6.08 -1.38
CA VAL A 116 21.09 4.83 -0.66
C VAL A 116 22.04 3.73 -1.10
N VAL A 117 22.36 3.67 -2.40
CA VAL A 117 23.29 2.68 -2.95
C VAL A 117 24.71 2.97 -2.48
N ASP A 118 25.17 4.22 -2.54
CA ASP A 118 26.49 4.64 -2.05
C ASP A 118 26.65 4.34 -0.55
N ASP A 119 25.64 4.65 0.27
CA ASP A 119 25.66 4.34 1.71
C ASP A 119 25.72 2.83 1.98
N LYS A 120 25.00 2.03 1.17
CA LYS A 120 25.02 0.57 1.27
C LYS A 120 26.34 -0.03 0.83
N GLU A 121 26.97 0.53 -0.21
CA GLU A 121 28.28 0.11 -0.68
C GLU A 121 29.36 0.34 0.40
N LYS A 122 29.34 1.52 1.03
CA LYS A 122 30.22 1.82 2.16
C LYS A 122 30.02 0.84 3.32
N SER A 123 28.77 0.61 3.71
CA SER A 123 28.44 -0.35 4.77
C SER A 123 28.88 -1.78 4.43
N LEU A 124 28.78 -2.17 3.16
CA LEU A 124 29.22 -3.48 2.68
C LEU A 124 30.73 -3.63 2.76
N LYS A 125 31.52 -2.61 2.39
CA LYS A 125 32.99 -2.62 2.52
C LYS A 125 33.43 -2.90 3.95
N ASP A 126 32.89 -2.12 4.89
CA ASP A 126 33.20 -2.25 6.32
C ASP A 126 32.83 -3.65 6.84
N THR A 127 31.61 -4.10 6.52
CA THR A 127 31.08 -5.37 7.03
C THR A 127 31.76 -6.58 6.40
N ALA A 128 31.92 -6.60 5.08
CA ALA A 128 32.50 -7.72 4.35
C ALA A 128 33.99 -7.86 4.66
N GLY A 129 34.73 -6.75 4.71
CA GLY A 129 36.17 -6.75 5.02
C GLY A 129 36.46 -7.40 6.38
N SER A 130 35.80 -6.93 7.44
CA SER A 130 35.98 -7.50 8.78
C SER A 130 35.43 -8.92 8.90
N SER A 131 34.29 -9.22 8.27
CA SER A 131 33.68 -10.56 8.35
C SER A 131 34.51 -11.62 7.63
N ILE A 132 35.05 -11.30 6.46
CA ILE A 132 35.92 -12.21 5.70
C ILE A 132 37.23 -12.41 6.46
N ALA A 133 37.85 -11.35 6.97
CA ALA A 133 39.07 -11.45 7.77
C ALA A 133 38.88 -12.39 8.98
N LYS A 134 37.81 -12.17 9.74
CA LYS A 134 37.45 -13.04 10.86
C LYS A 134 37.23 -14.48 10.42
N LYS A 135 36.48 -14.70 9.34
CA LYS A 135 36.18 -16.05 8.86
C LYS A 135 37.42 -16.79 8.36
N MET A 136 38.40 -16.09 7.78
CA MET A 136 39.70 -16.67 7.42
C MET A 136 40.47 -17.14 8.67
N ILE A 137 40.43 -16.38 9.76
CA ILE A 137 41.05 -16.77 11.03
C ILE A 137 40.30 -17.96 11.65
N ASP A 138 38.97 -17.91 11.71
CA ASP A 138 38.14 -19.00 12.26
C ASP A 138 38.30 -20.31 11.47
N MET A 139 38.54 -20.22 10.15
CA MET A 139 38.85 -21.35 9.29
C MET A 139 40.31 -21.84 9.39
N ASN A 140 41.11 -21.24 10.28
CA ASN A 140 42.53 -21.56 10.47
C ASN A 140 43.37 -21.48 9.19
N VAL A 141 43.06 -20.53 8.30
CA VAL A 141 43.79 -20.35 7.02
C VAL A 141 45.29 -20.21 7.26
N ALA A 142 45.71 -19.53 8.33
CA ALA A 142 47.12 -19.40 8.69
C ALA A 142 47.81 -20.74 8.97
N SER A 143 47.14 -21.68 9.65
CA SER A 143 47.70 -23.02 9.89
C SER A 143 47.82 -23.78 8.57
N SER A 144 46.77 -23.78 7.75
CA SER A 144 46.78 -24.49 6.46
C SER A 144 47.88 -23.98 5.52
N LEU A 145 48.17 -22.68 5.52
CA LEU A 145 49.27 -22.10 4.74
C LEU A 145 50.64 -22.57 5.24
N ILE A 146 50.82 -22.70 6.56
CA ILE A 146 52.07 -23.21 7.13
C ILE A 146 52.22 -24.70 6.86
N ASP A 147 51.15 -25.48 6.98
CA ASP A 147 51.15 -26.90 6.64
C ASP A 147 51.55 -27.12 5.17
N PHE A 148 50.96 -26.34 4.26
CA PHE A 148 51.34 -26.35 2.85
C PHE A 148 52.81 -25.96 2.64
N ALA A 149 53.31 -24.93 3.33
CA ALA A 149 54.70 -24.51 3.20
C ALA A 149 55.69 -25.57 3.73
N GLU A 150 55.37 -26.24 4.84
CA GLU A 150 56.16 -27.34 5.39
C GLU A 150 56.22 -28.53 4.42
N GLU A 151 55.08 -28.89 3.81
CA GLU A 151 54.98 -29.97 2.81
C GLU A 151 55.79 -29.66 1.55
N GLU A 152 55.59 -28.47 0.96
CA GLU A 152 56.28 -28.04 -0.25
C GLU A 152 57.80 -28.00 -0.04
N LEU A 153 58.27 -27.53 1.11
CA LEU A 153 59.69 -27.51 1.44
C LEU A 153 60.25 -28.92 1.72
N SER A 154 59.43 -29.85 2.19
CA SER A 154 59.85 -31.23 2.41
C SER A 154 60.00 -32.01 1.10
N HIS A 155 59.21 -31.70 0.08
CA HIS A 155 59.13 -32.48 -1.16
C HIS A 155 59.81 -31.83 -2.37
N ASN A 156 59.86 -30.51 -2.42
CA ASN A 156 60.31 -29.78 -3.61
C ASN A 156 61.58 -28.94 -3.39
N SER A 157 62.22 -29.01 -2.20
CA SER A 157 63.47 -28.31 -1.93
C SER A 157 64.71 -29.18 -2.12
N ASN A 158 65.86 -28.55 -2.39
CA ASN A 158 67.15 -29.24 -2.57
C ASN A 158 67.54 -30.00 -1.28
N PRO A 159 68.16 -31.20 -1.35
CA PRO A 159 68.59 -32.02 -0.20
C PRO A 159 69.32 -31.31 0.96
N LEU A 160 69.99 -30.19 0.72
CA LEU A 160 70.59 -29.38 1.80
C LEU A 160 69.56 -28.65 2.68
N ILE A 161 68.42 -28.28 2.12
CA ILE A 161 67.38 -27.45 2.76
C ILE A 161 66.23 -28.31 3.29
N SER A 162 65.89 -29.42 2.62
CA SER A 162 64.74 -30.26 2.95
C SER A 162 64.79 -30.90 4.34
N GLY A 163 65.98 -31.15 4.89
CA GLY A 163 66.13 -31.69 6.25
C GLY A 163 66.02 -30.64 7.38
N PHE A 164 66.19 -29.36 7.05
CA PHE A 164 66.29 -28.27 8.03
C PHE A 164 65.12 -27.29 7.97
N ALA A 165 64.69 -26.87 6.77
CA ALA A 165 63.68 -25.83 6.61
C ALA A 165 62.29 -26.18 7.18
N PRO A 166 61.73 -27.40 6.98
CA PRO A 166 60.46 -27.77 7.60
C PRO A 166 60.54 -27.74 9.13
N LYS A 167 61.68 -28.15 9.73
CA LYS A 167 61.89 -28.09 11.18
C LYS A 167 61.99 -26.67 11.72
N ALA A 168 62.59 -25.76 10.96
CA ALA A 168 62.66 -24.35 11.31
C ALA A 168 61.27 -23.70 11.30
N ILE A 169 60.44 -24.03 10.30
CA ILE A 169 59.06 -23.56 10.21
C ILE A 169 58.21 -24.13 11.34
N SER A 170 58.28 -25.43 11.60
CA SER A 170 57.51 -26.05 12.67
C SER A 170 57.86 -25.49 14.05
N SER A 171 59.14 -25.15 14.27
CA SER A 171 59.60 -24.49 15.51
C SER A 171 59.06 -23.05 15.65
N ALA A 172 58.85 -22.35 14.52
CA ALA A 172 58.30 -21.00 14.50
C ALA A 172 56.77 -20.96 14.30
N ARG A 173 56.12 -22.12 14.23
CA ARG A 173 54.73 -22.29 13.79
C ARG A 173 53.75 -21.36 14.50
N GLU A 174 53.72 -21.38 15.84
CA GLU A 174 52.80 -20.54 16.61
C GLU A 174 53.03 -19.04 16.36
N SER A 175 54.29 -18.62 16.26
CA SER A 175 54.64 -17.23 15.96
C SER A 175 54.24 -16.83 14.54
N LEU A 176 54.39 -17.73 13.56
CA LEU A 176 54.00 -17.49 12.18
C LEU A 176 52.48 -17.45 12.04
N ILE A 177 51.75 -18.38 12.67
CA ILE A 177 50.28 -18.38 12.71
C ILE A 177 49.79 -17.04 13.24
N LYS A 178 50.32 -16.59 14.39
CA LYS A 178 49.95 -15.32 14.99
C LYS A 178 50.21 -14.15 14.03
N LYS A 179 51.41 -14.08 13.43
CA LYS A 179 51.78 -13.00 12.50
C LYS A 179 50.91 -12.98 11.25
N ILE A 180 50.56 -14.15 10.70
CA ILE A 180 49.66 -14.26 9.54
C ILE A 180 48.25 -13.81 9.92
N ASN A 181 47.73 -14.22 11.08
CA ASN A 181 46.42 -13.78 11.56
C ASN A 181 46.38 -12.26 11.80
N ASP A 182 47.44 -11.68 12.36
CA ASP A 182 47.57 -10.23 12.52
C ASP A 182 47.55 -9.52 11.14
N LEU A 183 48.29 -10.07 10.16
CA LEU A 183 48.29 -9.56 8.78
C LEU A 183 46.92 -9.69 8.11
N ILE A 184 46.19 -10.78 8.33
CA ILE A 184 44.82 -10.96 7.82
C ILE A 184 43.92 -9.88 8.40
N ASN A 185 43.96 -9.65 9.72
CA ASN A 185 43.15 -8.63 10.37
C ASN A 185 43.46 -7.21 9.86
N GLU A 186 44.74 -6.92 9.59
CA GLU A 186 45.17 -5.58 9.16
C GLU A 186 44.91 -5.33 7.67
N LYS A 187 45.20 -6.33 6.81
CA LYS A 187 45.22 -6.15 5.35
C LYS A 187 44.00 -6.69 4.62
N ALA A 188 43.34 -7.74 5.12
CA ALA A 188 42.18 -8.29 4.41
C ALA A 188 41.05 -7.26 4.27
N PRO A 189 40.69 -6.44 5.28
CA PRO A 189 39.63 -5.45 5.13
C PRO A 189 39.89 -4.45 4.00
N SER A 190 41.11 -3.94 3.85
CA SER A 190 41.45 -2.96 2.82
C SER A 190 41.50 -3.58 1.42
N LEU A 191 42.02 -4.81 1.29
CA LEU A 191 42.00 -5.55 0.02
C LEU A 191 40.58 -5.86 -0.44
N ILE A 192 39.72 -6.34 0.47
CA ILE A 192 38.30 -6.61 0.18
C ILE A 192 37.58 -5.32 -0.19
N SER A 193 37.84 -4.22 0.52
CA SER A 193 37.25 -2.92 0.19
C SER A 193 37.61 -2.48 -1.23
N SER A 194 38.89 -2.58 -1.62
CA SER A 194 39.33 -2.23 -2.97
C SER A 194 38.75 -3.15 -4.06
N LEU A 195 38.51 -4.43 -3.76
CA LEU A 195 37.81 -5.33 -4.68
C LEU A 195 36.34 -4.91 -4.86
N ILE A 196 35.67 -4.53 -3.77
CA ILE A 196 34.29 -4.03 -3.80
C ILE A 196 34.22 -2.72 -4.58
N ASP A 197 35.15 -1.77 -4.35
CA ASP A 197 35.25 -0.51 -5.11
C ASP A 197 35.29 -0.77 -6.63
N ASN A 198 36.24 -1.62 -7.05
CA ASN A 198 36.44 -1.92 -8.47
C ASN A 198 35.21 -2.58 -9.10
N GLU A 199 34.54 -3.48 -8.38
CA GLU A 199 33.35 -4.15 -8.90
C GLU A 199 32.13 -3.22 -8.89
N TYR A 200 32.02 -2.35 -7.89
CA TYR A 200 30.97 -1.35 -7.79
C TYR A 200 31.00 -0.37 -8.96
N GLU A 201 32.19 0.17 -9.28
CA GLU A 201 32.35 1.10 -10.42
C GLU A 201 32.03 0.41 -11.76
N LYS A 202 32.45 -0.84 -11.97
CA LYS A 202 32.04 -1.59 -13.17
C LYS A 202 30.52 -1.77 -13.28
N LEU A 203 29.84 -2.00 -12.16
CA LEU A 203 28.39 -2.17 -12.14
C LEU A 203 27.66 -0.87 -12.43
N LYS A 204 28.17 0.28 -11.98
CA LYS A 204 27.59 1.61 -12.27
C LYS A 204 27.55 1.89 -13.77
N ASP A 205 28.64 1.59 -14.47
CA ASP A 205 28.81 1.90 -15.89
C ASP A 205 28.11 0.89 -16.81
N LYS A 206 27.67 -0.25 -16.28
CA LYS A 206 26.99 -1.27 -17.06
C LYS A 206 25.59 -0.80 -17.48
N PRO A 207 25.19 -1.01 -18.75
CA PRO A 207 23.81 -0.77 -19.17
C PRO A 207 22.82 -1.59 -18.33
N VAL A 208 21.72 -0.94 -17.95
CA VAL A 208 20.65 -1.59 -17.18
C VAL A 208 20.08 -2.77 -17.95
N GLY A 209 19.93 -2.66 -19.28
CA GLY A 209 19.42 -3.74 -20.11
C GLY A 209 20.24 -5.02 -20.01
N GLU A 210 21.57 -4.91 -20.09
CA GLU A 210 22.46 -6.06 -19.91
C GLU A 210 22.34 -6.69 -18.52
N SER A 211 22.22 -5.85 -17.49
CA SER A 211 22.09 -6.31 -16.11
C SER A 211 20.76 -7.05 -15.88
N ILE A 212 19.66 -6.52 -16.43
CA ILE A 212 18.34 -7.15 -16.37
C ILE A 212 18.32 -8.45 -17.16
N ASN A 213 18.91 -8.50 -18.36
CA ASN A 213 18.96 -9.71 -19.17
C ASN A 213 19.78 -10.82 -18.49
N TYR A 214 20.91 -10.46 -17.88
CA TYR A 214 21.70 -11.40 -17.06
C TYR A 214 20.87 -11.95 -15.88
N LEU A 215 20.10 -11.09 -15.19
CA LEU A 215 19.24 -11.52 -14.09
C LEU A 215 18.09 -12.41 -14.55
N LYS A 216 17.46 -12.10 -15.69
CA LYS A 216 16.41 -12.94 -16.31
C LYS A 216 16.94 -14.34 -16.61
N GLU A 217 18.12 -14.45 -17.21
CA GLU A 217 18.73 -15.73 -17.55
C GLU A 217 19.08 -16.55 -16.31
N LYS A 218 19.63 -15.90 -15.28
CA LYS A 218 20.05 -16.56 -14.04
C LYS A 218 18.87 -16.95 -13.14
N PHE A 219 17.75 -16.25 -13.25
CA PHE A 219 16.56 -16.45 -12.42
C PHE A 219 15.29 -16.50 -13.27
N PRO A 220 15.02 -17.60 -13.98
CA PRO A 220 13.83 -17.72 -14.84
C PRO A 220 12.52 -17.58 -14.05
N ASP A 221 12.48 -17.99 -12.78
CA ASP A 221 11.29 -17.93 -11.91
C ASP A 221 11.14 -16.60 -11.16
N TYR A 222 11.67 -15.51 -11.69
CA TYR A 222 11.65 -14.20 -11.01
C TYR A 222 10.22 -13.70 -10.75
N GLU A 223 9.27 -14.00 -11.64
CA GLU A 223 7.87 -13.60 -11.48
C GLU A 223 7.23 -14.19 -10.21
N GLU A 224 7.44 -15.48 -9.97
CA GLU A 224 6.92 -16.17 -8.78
C GLU A 224 7.56 -15.63 -7.51
N LYS A 225 8.88 -15.34 -7.55
CA LYS A 225 9.58 -14.71 -6.43
C LYS A 225 9.05 -13.31 -6.15
N LEU A 226 8.83 -12.48 -7.17
CA LEU A 226 8.27 -11.13 -7.00
C LEU A 226 6.86 -11.19 -6.43
N TRP A 227 6.01 -12.12 -6.89
CA TRP A 227 4.70 -12.35 -6.30
C TRP A 227 4.78 -12.80 -4.85
N THR A 228 5.71 -13.70 -4.52
CA THR A 228 5.92 -14.17 -3.13
C THR A 228 6.37 -13.03 -2.21
N LEU A 229 7.25 -12.15 -2.69
CA LEU A 229 7.67 -10.95 -1.96
C LEU A 229 6.51 -9.98 -1.74
N TYR A 230 5.73 -9.70 -2.79
CA TYR A 230 4.55 -8.83 -2.71
C TYR A 230 3.50 -9.39 -1.75
N SER A 231 3.12 -10.66 -1.93
CA SER A 231 2.11 -11.31 -1.09
C SER A 231 2.56 -11.42 0.36
N GLY A 232 3.85 -11.68 0.62
CA GLY A 232 4.44 -11.63 1.95
C GLY A 232 4.41 -10.22 2.56
N PHE A 233 4.70 -9.19 1.76
CA PHE A 233 4.64 -7.79 2.19
C PHE A 233 3.22 -7.36 2.56
N ILE A 234 2.24 -7.58 1.68
CA ILE A 234 0.82 -7.34 1.98
C ILE A 234 0.39 -8.18 3.18
N GLY A 235 0.79 -9.45 3.20
CA GLY A 235 0.61 -10.39 4.30
C GLY A 235 0.92 -9.78 5.66
N LYS A 236 2.14 -9.24 5.78
CA LYS A 236 2.73 -8.76 7.02
C LYS A 236 2.31 -7.34 7.40
N TYR A 237 2.19 -6.44 6.42
CA TYR A 237 2.07 -5.00 6.69
C TYR A 237 0.68 -4.43 6.46
N LEU A 238 -0.21 -5.09 5.70
CA LEU A 238 -1.52 -4.54 5.35
C LEU A 238 -2.34 -4.13 6.58
N THR A 239 -2.46 -5.00 7.58
CA THR A 239 -3.22 -4.69 8.80
C THR A 239 -2.66 -3.46 9.54
N THR A 240 -1.33 -3.26 9.50
CA THR A 240 -0.70 -2.08 10.11
C THR A 240 -1.00 -0.82 9.30
N LEU A 241 -0.95 -0.92 7.96
CA LEU A 241 -1.29 0.18 7.06
C LEU A 241 -2.77 0.57 7.22
N LEU A 242 -3.69 -0.40 7.26
CA LEU A 242 -5.13 -0.13 7.39
C LEU A 242 -5.49 0.46 8.75
N LYS A 243 -4.81 0.09 9.84
CA LYS A 243 -5.00 0.76 11.14
C LYS A 243 -4.62 2.24 11.11
N GLY A 244 -3.62 2.60 10.30
CA GLY A 244 -3.24 4.01 10.07
C GLY A 244 -4.24 4.76 9.18
N PHE A 245 -4.93 4.05 8.28
CA PHE A 245 -5.94 4.60 7.39
C PHE A 245 -7.35 4.47 8.00
N ASN A 246 -7.82 5.50 8.71
CA ASN A 246 -9.20 5.55 9.21
C ASN A 246 -10.22 5.78 8.07
N ILE A 247 -10.58 4.71 7.36
CA ILE A 247 -11.49 4.75 6.20
C ILE A 247 -12.85 5.33 6.60
N SER A 248 -13.41 4.88 7.72
CA SER A 248 -14.69 5.41 8.23
C SER A 248 -14.60 6.92 8.44
N GLY A 249 -13.53 7.41 9.06
CA GLY A 249 -13.31 8.85 9.26
C GLY A 249 -13.21 9.65 7.95
N ILE A 250 -12.50 9.11 6.95
CA ILE A 250 -12.39 9.72 5.63
C ILE A 250 -13.77 9.83 4.96
N VAL A 251 -14.58 8.77 5.02
CA VAL A 251 -15.94 8.75 4.46
C VAL A 251 -16.87 9.71 5.21
N GLU A 252 -16.84 9.72 6.55
CA GLU A 252 -17.66 10.63 7.37
C GLU A 252 -17.32 12.09 7.04
N GLN A 253 -16.03 12.43 6.98
CA GLN A 253 -15.59 13.77 6.60
C GLN A 253 -16.06 14.11 5.18
N LYS A 254 -15.91 13.19 4.22
CA LYS A 254 -16.26 13.47 2.83
C LYS A 254 -17.75 13.73 2.63
N ILE A 255 -18.61 12.97 3.32
CA ILE A 255 -20.06 13.21 3.30
C ILE A 255 -20.40 14.54 3.99
N ASN A 256 -19.70 14.90 5.06
CA ASN A 256 -19.90 16.18 5.72
C ASN A 256 -19.43 17.38 4.88
N GLU A 257 -18.52 17.19 3.93
CA GLU A 257 -18.09 18.21 2.95
C GLU A 257 -19.11 18.43 1.83
N PHE A 258 -20.02 17.49 1.58
CA PHE A 258 -21.01 17.63 0.51
C PHE A 258 -21.87 18.89 0.71
N GLU A 259 -22.11 19.60 -0.40
CA GLU A 259 -23.07 20.68 -0.41
C GLU A 259 -24.48 20.12 -0.22
N LEU A 260 -25.33 20.87 0.48
CA LEU A 260 -26.71 20.43 0.76
C LEU A 260 -27.54 20.07 -0.49
N PRO A 261 -27.40 20.76 -1.66
CA PRO A 261 -28.07 20.34 -2.89
C PRO A 261 -27.62 18.96 -3.40
N GLU A 262 -26.34 18.62 -3.23
CA GLU A 262 -25.79 17.33 -3.66
C GLU A 262 -26.30 16.20 -2.77
N LEU A 263 -26.32 16.42 -1.45
CA LEU A 263 -26.88 15.48 -0.49
C LEU A 263 -28.39 15.28 -0.72
N GLU A 264 -29.13 16.37 -0.97
CA GLU A 264 -30.55 16.33 -1.35
C GLU A 264 -30.75 15.48 -2.61
N LYS A 265 -29.94 15.70 -3.65
CA LYS A 265 -30.01 14.93 -4.90
C LYS A 265 -29.74 13.45 -4.67
N LEU A 266 -28.68 13.10 -3.94
CA LEU A 266 -28.33 11.71 -3.63
C LEU A 266 -29.48 10.98 -2.92
N ILE A 267 -30.01 11.57 -1.85
CA ILE A 267 -31.10 10.95 -1.08
C ILE A 267 -32.39 10.90 -1.90
N MET A 268 -32.68 11.96 -2.67
CA MET A 268 -33.87 12.00 -3.51
C MET A 268 -33.81 10.93 -4.61
N ASP A 269 -32.66 10.69 -5.23
CA ASP A 269 -32.52 9.69 -6.30
C ASP A 269 -32.71 8.26 -5.77
N ILE A 270 -32.31 8.00 -4.51
CA ILE A 270 -32.54 6.71 -3.84
C ILE A 270 -34.01 6.56 -3.41
N ALA A 271 -34.61 7.60 -2.83
CA ALA A 271 -35.91 7.52 -2.16
C ALA A 271 -37.11 7.98 -3.01
N ARG A 272 -36.90 8.44 -4.25
CA ARG A 272 -37.94 9.07 -5.11
C ARG A 272 -39.22 8.27 -5.19
N LYS A 273 -39.10 6.96 -5.40
CA LYS A 273 -40.24 6.05 -5.57
C LYS A 273 -41.08 5.98 -4.28
N GLU A 274 -40.42 5.80 -3.14
CA GLU A 274 -41.07 5.71 -1.83
C GLU A 274 -41.72 7.03 -1.43
N LEU A 275 -41.04 8.16 -1.66
CA LEU A 275 -41.57 9.49 -1.40
C LEU A 275 -42.81 9.79 -2.25
N ASN A 276 -42.78 9.45 -3.55
CA ASN A 276 -43.94 9.62 -4.42
C ASN A 276 -45.12 8.73 -4.01
N ALA A 277 -44.87 7.52 -3.53
CA ALA A 277 -45.92 6.65 -3.00
C ALA A 277 -46.61 7.28 -1.77
N LEU A 278 -45.85 7.92 -0.86
CA LEU A 278 -46.41 8.65 0.28
C LEU A 278 -47.26 9.85 -0.14
N VAL A 279 -46.87 10.57 -1.21
CA VAL A 279 -47.70 11.66 -1.77
C VAL A 279 -49.01 11.11 -2.35
N ALA A 280 -48.93 10.05 -3.14
CA ALA A 280 -50.10 9.42 -3.75
C ALA A 280 -51.07 8.87 -2.69
N LEU A 281 -50.55 8.25 -1.62
CA LEU A 281 -51.35 7.77 -0.51
C LEU A 281 -52.02 8.92 0.25
N GLY A 282 -51.34 10.06 0.41
CA GLY A 282 -51.95 11.29 0.94
C GLY A 282 -53.13 11.77 0.10
N GLY A 283 -53.00 11.76 -1.22
CA GLY A 283 -54.09 12.06 -2.15
C GLY A 283 -55.25 11.06 -2.05
N LEU A 284 -54.95 9.77 -1.95
CA LEU A 284 -55.96 8.72 -1.79
C LEU A 284 -56.72 8.84 -0.46
N LEU A 285 -56.04 9.07 0.65
CA LEU A 285 -56.68 9.31 1.94
C LEU A 285 -57.52 10.58 1.94
N GLY A 286 -57.02 11.64 1.30
CA GLY A 286 -57.78 12.88 1.10
C GLY A 286 -59.05 12.65 0.29
N PHE A 287 -58.98 11.84 -0.76
CA PHE A 287 -60.14 11.44 -1.56
C PHE A 287 -61.17 10.70 -0.71
N LEU A 288 -60.74 9.69 0.06
CA LEU A 288 -61.61 8.91 0.93
C LEU A 288 -62.26 9.77 2.02
N MET A 289 -61.51 10.68 2.65
CA MET A 289 -62.06 11.61 3.63
C MET A 289 -63.08 12.58 3.03
N GLY A 290 -62.80 13.13 1.84
CA GLY A 290 -63.75 13.98 1.13
C GLY A 290 -65.03 13.24 0.74
N PHE A 291 -64.92 11.94 0.42
CA PHE A 291 -66.07 11.08 0.17
C PHE A 291 -66.87 10.80 1.43
N LEU A 292 -66.22 10.44 2.54
CA LEU A 292 -66.88 10.22 3.83
C LEU A 292 -67.62 11.48 4.33
N ASN A 293 -67.04 12.67 4.12
CA ASN A 293 -67.65 13.93 4.52
C ASN A 293 -68.99 14.21 3.79
N VAL A 294 -69.12 13.75 2.54
CA VAL A 294 -70.37 13.89 1.76
C VAL A 294 -71.43 12.86 2.18
N PHE A 295 -71.02 11.69 2.70
CA PHE A 295 -71.95 10.66 3.16
C PHE A 295 -72.40 10.85 4.61
N LEU A 296 -71.59 11.52 5.43
CA LEU A 296 -71.87 11.77 6.85
C LEU A 296 -72.50 13.14 7.14
N GLY A 297 -72.44 14.07 6.19
CA GLY A 297 -73.05 15.41 6.25
C GLY A 297 -74.20 15.56 5.28
#